data_AF-A0A661DTP5-F1
#
_entry.id   AF-A0A661DTP5-F1
#
_cell.length_a   1.000
_cell.length_b   1.000
_cell.length_c   1.000
_cell.angle_alpha   90.00
_cell.angle_beta   90.00
_cell.angle_gamma   90.00
#
_symmetry.space_group_name_H-M   'P 1'
#
loop_
_entity.id
_entity.type
_entity.pdbx_description
1 polymer ?
#
loop_
_entity_poly.entity_id
_entity_poly.type
_entity_poly.pdbx_seq_one_letter_code
_entity_poly.pdbx_strand_id
1 'polypeptide(L)'
;MSKLRKVSEATLKSVKAGHSGLFTTNDLALLIGIEVDSNFAKYLHKAVKVGVLEKVCTNVFINPLAPPEGKGVLVKIANIIHWDKLVYISLESQLSYLGEISQVMMDRLTVMTTGRSGVIKTKYGTIEFTHTSRKIESIKDEIYFDPDIGAFRATKEKAVKDLKRVGRNISMIETIDE
;
A
#
# COMPACT_ATOMS: atom_id res chain seq x y z
N MET A 1 8.22 -33.21 -4.44
CA MET A 1 7.22 -32.14 -4.71
C MET A 1 7.93 -30.97 -5.38
N SER A 2 7.45 -30.45 -6.52
CA SER A 2 8.13 -29.33 -7.21
C SER A 2 8.20 -28.09 -6.30
N LYS A 3 9.32 -27.38 -6.28
CA LYS A 3 9.48 -26.13 -5.49
C LYS A 3 8.36 -25.11 -5.80
N LEU A 4 7.86 -25.10 -7.03
CA LEU A 4 6.74 -24.23 -7.44
C LEU A 4 5.40 -24.64 -6.79
N ARG A 5 5.17 -25.93 -6.62
CA ARG A 5 3.98 -26.42 -5.91
C ARG A 5 4.04 -26.04 -4.43
N LYS A 6 5.22 -26.14 -3.81
CA LYS A 6 5.44 -25.76 -2.41
C LYS A 6 5.05 -24.29 -2.14
N VAL A 7 5.49 -23.34 -2.96
CA VAL A 7 5.12 -21.92 -2.75
C VAL A 7 3.64 -21.66 -2.99
N SER A 8 3.03 -22.33 -3.98
CA SER A 8 1.59 -22.20 -4.23
C SER A 8 0.77 -22.71 -3.03
N GLU A 9 1.05 -23.92 -2.55
CA GLU A 9 0.36 -24.50 -1.39
C GLU A 9 0.59 -23.68 -0.12
N ALA A 10 1.81 -23.20 0.11
CA ALA A 10 2.14 -22.38 1.28
C ALA A 10 1.37 -21.05 1.27
N THR A 11 1.37 -20.33 0.15
CA THR A 11 0.64 -19.04 0.02
C THR A 11 -0.86 -19.22 0.15
N LEU A 12 -1.43 -20.27 -0.47
CA LEU A 12 -2.86 -20.61 -0.31
C LEU A 12 -3.22 -20.90 1.15
N LYS A 13 -2.39 -21.68 1.83
CA LYS A 13 -2.58 -22.00 3.25
C LYS A 13 -2.50 -20.74 4.12
N SER A 14 -1.56 -19.84 3.84
CA SER A 14 -1.41 -18.57 4.57
C SER A 14 -2.64 -17.68 4.40
N VAL A 15 -3.18 -17.52 3.19
CA VAL A 15 -4.39 -16.71 2.97
C VAL A 15 -5.58 -17.31 3.72
N LYS A 16 -5.78 -18.63 3.65
CA LYS A 16 -6.81 -19.33 4.43
C LYS A 16 -6.66 -19.16 5.94
N ALA A 17 -5.44 -18.92 6.42
CA ALA A 17 -5.14 -18.65 7.82
C ALA A 17 -5.22 -17.15 8.20
N GLY A 18 -5.73 -16.29 7.32
CA GLY A 18 -5.93 -14.85 7.58
C GLY A 18 -4.83 -13.92 7.09
N HIS A 19 -3.84 -14.42 6.34
CA HIS A 19 -2.85 -13.56 5.70
C HIS A 19 -3.51 -12.64 4.65
N SER A 20 -2.99 -11.42 4.48
CA SER A 20 -3.57 -10.39 3.60
C SER A 20 -3.60 -10.75 2.10
N GLY A 21 -2.90 -11.80 1.69
CA GLY A 21 -2.69 -12.18 0.28
C GLY A 21 -1.53 -11.45 -0.41
N LEU A 22 -0.98 -10.39 0.19
CA LEU A 22 0.18 -9.66 -0.31
C LEU A 22 1.46 -10.19 0.33
N PHE A 23 2.29 -10.90 -0.43
CA PHE A 23 3.52 -11.51 0.06
C PHE A 23 4.75 -10.73 -0.41
N THR A 24 5.63 -10.38 0.52
CA THR A 24 6.95 -9.87 0.18
C THR A 24 7.89 -10.99 -0.24
N THR A 25 9.02 -10.64 -0.87
CA THR A 25 10.14 -11.58 -1.07
C THR A 25 10.53 -12.29 0.23
N ASN A 26 10.59 -11.57 1.36
CA ASN A 26 10.95 -12.14 2.66
C ASN A 26 9.89 -13.11 3.17
N ASP A 27 8.60 -12.79 3.01
CA ASP A 27 7.50 -13.69 3.40
C ASP A 27 7.59 -15.00 2.62
N LEU A 28 7.79 -14.93 1.30
CA LEU A 28 7.87 -16.12 0.45
C LEU A 28 9.09 -16.98 0.79
N ALA A 29 10.23 -16.37 1.07
CA ALA A 29 11.44 -17.04 1.53
C ALA A 29 11.20 -17.78 2.85
N LEU A 30 10.61 -17.10 3.83
CA LEU A 30 10.27 -17.65 5.13
C LEU A 30 9.30 -18.83 5.01
N LEU A 31 8.23 -18.67 4.21
CA LEU A 31 7.19 -19.70 4.03
C LEU A 31 7.73 -21.03 3.49
N ILE A 32 8.78 -20.98 2.66
CA ILE A 32 9.36 -22.19 2.07
C ILE A 32 10.71 -22.58 2.69
N GLY A 33 11.20 -21.83 3.67
CA GLY A 33 12.45 -22.08 4.39
C GLY A 33 13.70 -21.95 3.51
N ILE A 34 13.78 -20.87 2.72
CA ILE A 34 14.91 -20.58 1.83
C ILE A 34 15.42 -19.17 2.14
N GLU A 35 16.74 -18.95 2.03
CA GLU A 35 17.33 -17.63 2.19
C GLU A 35 17.06 -16.71 1.00
N VAL A 36 17.01 -15.40 1.26
CA VAL A 36 16.84 -14.41 0.19
C VAL A 36 18.19 -14.16 -0.48
N ASP A 37 18.39 -14.78 -1.64
CA ASP A 37 19.58 -14.62 -2.47
C ASP A 37 19.23 -14.40 -3.96
N SER A 38 20.27 -14.31 -4.81
CA SER A 38 20.09 -14.16 -6.26
C SER A 38 19.41 -15.36 -6.92
N ASN A 39 19.54 -16.56 -6.35
CA ASN A 39 18.87 -17.77 -6.85
C ASN A 39 17.38 -17.74 -6.52
N PHE A 40 17.02 -17.24 -5.34
CA PHE A 40 15.65 -17.07 -4.93
C PHE A 40 14.94 -16.01 -5.78
N ALA A 41 15.62 -14.91 -6.13
CA ALA A 41 15.11 -13.94 -7.09
C ALA A 41 14.80 -14.58 -8.47
N LYS A 42 15.70 -15.42 -9.00
CA LYS A 42 15.48 -16.18 -10.24
C LYS A 42 14.31 -17.17 -10.10
N TYR A 43 14.17 -17.80 -8.95
CA TYR A 43 13.05 -18.69 -8.64
C TYR A 43 11.71 -17.94 -8.62
N LEU A 44 11.63 -16.78 -7.97
CA LEU A 44 10.42 -15.95 -7.97
C LEU A 44 10.07 -15.48 -9.38
N HIS A 45 11.06 -15.05 -10.16
CA HIS A 45 10.85 -14.72 -11.57
C HIS A 45 10.27 -15.90 -12.36
N LYS A 46 10.80 -17.11 -12.15
CA LYS A 46 10.25 -18.33 -12.76
C LYS A 46 8.81 -18.60 -12.30
N ALA A 47 8.52 -18.47 -11.01
CA ALA A 47 7.19 -18.67 -10.45
C ALA A 47 6.17 -17.70 -11.04
N VAL A 48 6.55 -16.44 -11.26
CA VAL A 48 5.74 -15.45 -11.96
C VAL A 48 5.55 -15.83 -13.44
N LYS A 49 6.63 -16.21 -14.13
CA LYS A 49 6.58 -16.59 -15.55
C LYS A 49 5.63 -17.77 -15.83
N VAL A 50 5.52 -18.71 -14.90
CA VAL A 50 4.63 -19.88 -15.03
C VAL A 50 3.25 -19.68 -14.39
N GLY A 51 2.92 -18.49 -13.89
CA GLY A 51 1.61 -18.16 -13.32
C GLY A 51 1.32 -18.72 -11.92
N VAL A 52 2.34 -19.21 -11.22
CA VAL A 52 2.19 -19.67 -9.82
C VAL A 52 2.08 -18.50 -8.85
N LEU A 53 2.80 -17.43 -9.15
CA LEU A 53 2.69 -16.14 -8.47
C LEU A 53 2.38 -15.08 -9.51
N GLU A 54 1.86 -13.94 -9.05
CA GLU A 54 1.72 -12.75 -9.85
C GLU A 54 2.42 -11.59 -9.16
N LYS A 55 3.14 -10.76 -9.93
CA LYS A 55 3.85 -9.60 -9.38
C LYS A 55 2.88 -8.43 -9.21
N VAL A 56 2.82 -7.87 -8.01
CA VAL A 56 2.01 -6.67 -7.71
C VAL A 56 2.81 -5.41 -8.04
N CYS A 57 4.00 -5.31 -7.46
CA CYS A 57 4.99 -4.27 -7.68
C CYS A 57 6.38 -4.83 -7.29
N THR A 58 7.40 -3.99 -7.12
CA THR A 58 8.73 -4.46 -6.71
C THR A 58 8.67 -5.15 -5.35
N ASN A 59 9.17 -6.39 -5.29
CA ASN A 59 9.22 -7.24 -4.09
C ASN A 59 7.88 -7.61 -3.44
N VAL A 60 6.75 -7.36 -4.12
CA VAL A 60 5.41 -7.75 -3.63
C VAL A 60 4.71 -8.62 -4.66
N PHE A 61 4.16 -9.73 -4.20
CA PHE A 61 3.55 -10.79 -5.01
C PHE A 61 2.22 -11.22 -4.42
N ILE A 62 1.40 -11.86 -5.23
CA ILE A 62 0.20 -12.59 -4.79
C ILE A 62 0.23 -14.01 -5.33
N ASN A 63 -0.59 -14.89 -4.75
CA ASN A 63 -1.04 -16.08 -5.44
C ASN A 63 -2.33 -15.74 -6.22
N PRO A 64 -2.38 -15.89 -7.55
CA PRO A 64 -3.55 -15.52 -8.34
C PRO A 64 -4.81 -16.34 -7.99
N LEU A 65 -4.64 -17.51 -7.35
CA LEU A 65 -5.75 -18.34 -6.87
C LEU A 65 -6.32 -17.87 -5.52
N ALA A 66 -5.66 -16.93 -4.84
CA ALA A 66 -6.11 -16.34 -3.58
C ALA A 66 -5.65 -14.87 -3.52
N PRO A 67 -6.21 -13.99 -4.39
CA PRO A 67 -5.86 -12.58 -4.38
C PRO A 67 -6.26 -11.91 -3.05
N PRO A 68 -5.62 -10.80 -2.66
CA PRO A 68 -6.02 -10.01 -1.51
C PRO A 68 -7.49 -9.60 -1.62
N GLU A 69 -8.26 -9.88 -0.57
CA GLU A 69 -9.67 -9.52 -0.45
C GLU A 69 -9.84 -8.24 0.39
N GLY A 70 -10.93 -7.51 0.11
CA GLY A 70 -11.38 -6.38 0.92
C GLY A 70 -10.91 -4.99 0.46
N LYS A 71 -11.41 -3.96 1.16
CA LYS A 71 -11.07 -2.56 0.91
C LYS A 71 -9.63 -2.26 1.32
N GLY A 72 -9.03 -1.23 0.72
CA GLY A 72 -7.73 -0.71 1.15
C GLY A 72 -6.50 -1.47 0.67
N VAL A 73 -6.59 -2.29 -0.39
CA VAL A 73 -5.41 -3.02 -0.94
C VAL A 73 -4.24 -2.08 -1.22
N LEU A 74 -4.48 -0.90 -1.81
CA LEU A 74 -3.42 0.08 -2.07
C LEU A 74 -2.73 0.57 -0.79
N VAL A 75 -3.46 0.83 0.29
CA VAL A 75 -2.84 1.29 1.56
C VAL A 75 -2.11 0.16 2.28
N LYS A 76 -2.60 -1.09 2.16
CA LYS A 76 -1.86 -2.28 2.63
C LYS A 76 -0.52 -2.42 1.89
N ILE A 77 -0.52 -2.25 0.57
CA ILE A 77 0.72 -2.24 -0.23
C ILE A 77 1.61 -1.06 0.19
N ALA A 78 1.04 0.11 0.44
CA ALA A 78 1.79 1.28 0.88
C ALA A 78 2.53 1.02 2.22
N ASN A 79 1.83 0.42 3.18
CA ASN A 79 2.41 0.00 4.45
C ASN A 79 3.49 -1.06 4.29
N ILE A 80 3.34 -2.02 3.36
CA ILE A 80 4.39 -3.01 3.06
C ILE A 80 5.66 -2.34 2.51
N ILE A 81 5.50 -1.40 1.57
CA ILE A 81 6.63 -0.70 0.94
C ILE A 81 7.40 0.13 1.97
N HIS A 82 6.69 0.76 2.90
CA HIS A 82 7.22 1.63 3.96
C HIS A 82 6.99 1.03 5.35
N TRP A 83 7.28 -0.27 5.51
CA TRP A 83 6.98 -1.04 6.72
C TRP A 83 7.58 -0.47 8.01
N ASP A 84 8.68 0.27 7.90
CA ASP A 84 9.40 0.89 9.02
C ASP A 84 9.10 2.40 9.15
N LYS A 85 8.12 2.93 8.43
CA LYS A 85 7.77 4.36 8.40
C LYS A 85 6.29 4.56 8.70
N LEU A 86 5.95 5.79 9.09
CA LEU A 86 4.54 6.20 9.14
C LEU A 86 4.03 6.39 7.71
N VAL A 87 2.85 5.88 7.45
CA VAL A 87 2.06 6.12 6.23
C VAL A 87 0.64 6.47 6.66
N TYR A 88 0.11 7.57 6.13
CA TYR A 88 -1.29 7.96 6.34
C TYR A 88 -1.89 8.53 5.06
N ILE A 89 -3.16 8.22 4.82
CA ILE A 89 -3.92 8.72 3.68
C ILE A 89 -4.22 10.21 3.92
N SER A 90 -3.88 11.06 2.96
CA SER A 90 -4.06 12.52 3.04
C SER A 90 -4.33 13.07 1.64
N LEU A 91 -4.17 14.39 1.46
CA LEU A 91 -4.29 15.08 0.17
C LEU A 91 -5.65 14.76 -0.50
N GLU A 92 -5.67 14.60 -1.82
CA GLU A 92 -6.88 14.39 -2.60
C GLU A 92 -7.58 13.06 -2.25
N SER A 93 -6.85 12.00 -1.90
CA SER A 93 -7.49 10.72 -1.55
C SER A 93 -8.31 10.82 -0.27
N GLN A 94 -7.84 11.59 0.71
CA GLN A 94 -8.61 11.80 1.94
C GLN A 94 -9.75 12.78 1.71
N LEU A 95 -9.52 13.87 0.98
CA LEU A 95 -10.56 14.85 0.69
C LEU A 95 -11.68 14.26 -0.18
N SER A 96 -11.36 13.42 -1.17
CA SER A 96 -12.34 12.70 -1.97
C SER A 96 -13.14 11.71 -1.11
N TYR A 97 -12.49 11.01 -0.18
CA TYR A 97 -13.17 10.11 0.76
C TYR A 97 -14.16 10.86 1.68
N LEU A 98 -13.84 12.09 2.07
CA LEU A 98 -14.69 12.95 2.90
C LEU A 98 -15.77 13.70 2.09
N GLY A 99 -15.78 13.60 0.76
CA GLY A 99 -16.72 14.33 -0.11
C GLY A 99 -16.38 15.80 -0.31
N GLU A 100 -15.14 16.21 -0.01
CA GLU A 100 -14.69 17.62 -0.08
C GLU A 100 -14.25 18.05 -1.48
N ILE A 101 -14.02 17.08 -2.38
CA ILE A 101 -13.72 17.32 -3.79
C ILE A 101 -14.59 16.39 -4.66
N SER A 102 -15.24 16.94 -5.69
CA SER A 102 -15.99 16.15 -6.70
C SER A 102 -15.13 15.19 -7.52
N GLN A 103 -13.80 15.39 -7.57
CA GLN A 103 -12.91 14.57 -8.37
C GLN A 103 -12.51 13.28 -7.65
N VAL A 104 -13.07 12.15 -8.09
CA VAL A 104 -12.57 10.83 -7.70
C VAL A 104 -11.27 10.56 -8.46
N MET A 105 -10.17 10.42 -7.71
CA MET A 105 -8.93 9.90 -8.29
C MET A 105 -9.08 8.40 -8.54
N MET A 106 -9.56 8.03 -9.73
CA MET A 106 -9.63 6.63 -10.14
C MET A 106 -8.23 6.00 -10.09
N ASP A 107 -8.14 4.82 -9.46
CA ASP A 107 -6.93 4.00 -9.35
C ASP A 107 -5.70 4.72 -8.78
N ARG A 108 -5.87 5.78 -7.98
CA ARG A 108 -4.75 6.50 -7.37
C ARG A 108 -4.98 6.76 -5.88
N LEU A 109 -4.02 6.29 -5.07
CA LEU A 109 -3.94 6.56 -3.65
C LEU A 109 -2.81 7.58 -3.39
N THR A 110 -3.15 8.68 -2.73
CA THR A 110 -2.18 9.66 -2.22
C THR A 110 -1.98 9.45 -0.74
N VAL A 111 -0.72 9.33 -0.33
CA VAL A 111 -0.34 9.15 1.07
C VAL A 111 0.82 10.08 1.42
N MET A 112 0.82 10.49 2.68
CA MET A 112 1.95 11.15 3.30
C MET A 112 2.77 10.11 4.06
N THR A 113 4.08 10.28 4.09
CA THR A 113 4.96 9.31 4.75
C THR A 113 6.22 9.93 5.32
N THR A 114 6.76 9.36 6.41
CA THR A 114 8.10 9.71 6.90
C THR A 114 9.22 9.04 6.10
N GLY A 115 8.87 8.12 5.18
CA GLY A 115 9.78 7.52 4.20
C GLY A 115 10.01 8.41 2.97
N ARG A 116 10.62 7.85 1.92
CA ARG A 116 10.94 8.58 0.69
C ARG A 116 9.69 8.92 -0.14
N SER A 117 9.72 10.04 -0.85
CA SER A 117 8.72 10.31 -1.88
C SER A 117 8.86 9.36 -3.08
N GLY A 118 7.79 9.18 -3.83
CA GLY A 118 7.81 8.45 -5.09
C GLY A 118 6.43 7.99 -5.55
N VAL A 119 6.36 7.55 -6.80
CA VAL A 119 5.15 6.98 -7.41
C VAL A 119 5.39 5.51 -7.67
N ILE A 120 4.54 4.65 -7.11
CA ILE A 120 4.60 3.20 -7.28
C ILE A 120 3.36 2.73 -8.04
N LYS A 121 3.57 2.25 -9.25
CA LYS A 121 2.53 1.55 -10.01
C LYS A 121 2.40 0.12 -9.50
N THR A 122 1.17 -0.31 -9.29
CA THR A 122 0.82 -1.67 -8.88
C THR A 122 -0.25 -2.23 -9.82
N LYS A 123 -0.46 -3.54 -9.79
CA LYS A 123 -1.61 -4.16 -10.50
C LYS A 123 -2.98 -3.66 -10.02
N TYR A 124 -3.07 -3.03 -8.85
CA TYR A 124 -4.32 -2.55 -8.23
C TYR A 124 -4.51 -1.03 -8.36
N GLY A 125 -3.61 -0.34 -9.05
CA GLY A 125 -3.58 1.11 -9.12
C GLY A 125 -2.24 1.70 -8.70
N THR A 126 -2.19 3.02 -8.55
CA THR A 126 -0.98 3.79 -8.30
C THR A 126 -0.98 4.33 -6.89
N ILE A 127 0.16 4.24 -6.20
CA ILE A 127 0.39 4.84 -4.89
C ILE A 127 1.37 5.98 -5.07
N GLU A 128 1.00 7.17 -4.62
CA GLU A 128 1.84 8.34 -4.61
C GLU A 128 2.22 8.71 -3.17
N PHE A 129 3.50 8.60 -2.88
CA PHE A 129 4.09 8.92 -1.58
C PHE A 129 4.65 10.34 -1.59
N THR A 130 4.19 11.13 -0.62
CA THR A 130 4.74 12.46 -0.35
C THR A 130 5.45 12.47 1.00
N HIS A 131 6.75 12.79 1.00
CA HIS A 131 7.55 12.83 2.21
C HIS A 131 7.09 13.95 3.14
N THR A 132 7.05 13.65 4.44
CA THR A 132 6.93 14.64 5.51
C THR A 132 8.03 14.44 6.54
N SER A 133 8.72 15.53 6.87
CA SER A 133 9.70 15.61 7.94
C SER A 133 9.08 15.83 9.33
N ARG A 134 7.74 15.86 9.43
CA ARG A 134 7.04 16.05 10.70
C ARG A 134 7.20 14.84 11.59
N LYS A 135 7.51 15.10 12.86
CA LYS A 135 7.55 14.06 13.89
C LYS A 135 6.14 13.54 14.16
N ILE A 136 6.03 12.25 14.48
CA ILE A 136 4.74 11.58 14.73
C ILE A 136 3.98 12.30 15.84
N GLU A 137 4.68 12.72 16.89
CA GLU A 137 4.13 13.44 18.04
C GLU A 137 3.44 14.75 17.65
N SER A 138 3.88 15.38 16.57
CA SER A 138 3.34 16.65 16.08
C SER A 138 2.08 16.52 15.22
N ILE A 139 1.75 15.29 14.79
CA ILE A 139 0.61 15.05 13.89
C ILE A 139 -0.36 13.99 14.43
N LYS A 140 -0.08 13.39 15.59
CA LYS A 140 -0.88 12.31 16.19
C LYS A 140 -2.36 12.69 16.39
N ASP A 141 -2.64 13.95 16.71
CA ASP A 141 -4.00 14.47 16.96
C ASP A 141 -4.68 14.94 15.66
N GLU A 142 -3.92 14.97 14.56
CA GLU A 142 -4.37 15.37 13.23
C GLU A 142 -4.62 14.15 12.30
N ILE A 143 -4.37 12.94 12.79
CA ILE A 143 -4.59 11.67 12.08
C ILE A 143 -5.41 10.71 12.95
N TYR A 144 -6.21 9.84 12.32
CA TYR A 144 -7.00 8.82 13.00
C TYR A 144 -6.85 7.46 12.32
N PHE A 145 -7.04 6.37 13.07
CA PHE A 145 -7.00 5.02 12.53
C PHE A 145 -8.37 4.63 11.96
N ASP A 146 -8.41 4.23 10.69
CA ASP A 146 -9.58 3.67 10.03
C ASP A 146 -9.54 2.13 10.13
N PRO A 147 -10.38 1.51 10.97
CA PRO A 147 -10.38 0.07 11.18
C PRO A 147 -10.85 -0.72 9.95
N ASP A 148 -11.62 -0.11 9.03
CA ASP A 148 -12.18 -0.82 7.87
C ASP A 148 -11.11 -1.18 6.84
N ILE A 149 -10.04 -0.38 6.77
CA ILE A 149 -8.91 -0.60 5.87
C ILE A 149 -7.58 -0.86 6.60
N GLY A 150 -7.59 -0.77 7.94
CA GLY A 150 -6.42 -0.98 8.79
C GLY A 150 -5.30 0.03 8.54
N ALA A 151 -5.64 1.32 8.38
CA ALA A 151 -4.66 2.36 8.06
C ALA A 151 -4.99 3.71 8.68
N PHE A 152 -3.99 4.57 8.80
CA PHE A 152 -4.19 5.95 9.26
C PHE A 152 -4.71 6.85 8.15
N ARG A 153 -5.58 7.78 8.52
CA ARG A 153 -6.11 8.86 7.69
C ARG A 153 -5.86 10.20 8.35
N ALA A 154 -5.67 11.24 7.54
CA ALA A 154 -5.67 12.61 8.00
C ALA A 154 -7.10 13.08 8.33
N THR A 155 -7.23 13.94 9.33
CA THR A 155 -8.42 14.80 9.50
C THR A 155 -8.63 15.68 8.27
N LYS A 156 -9.82 16.26 8.10
CA LYS A 156 -10.12 17.20 6.99
C LYS A 156 -9.12 18.34 6.97
N GLU A 157 -8.93 19.00 8.11
CA GLU A 157 -8.05 20.14 8.31
C GLU A 157 -6.61 19.78 7.95
N LYS A 158 -6.18 18.59 8.37
CA LYS A 158 -4.85 18.07 8.06
C LYS A 158 -4.66 17.78 6.59
N ALA A 159 -5.64 17.16 5.93
CA ALA A 159 -5.58 16.90 4.49
C ALA A 159 -5.47 18.19 3.69
N VAL A 160 -6.24 19.23 4.05
CA VAL A 160 -6.14 20.57 3.43
C VAL A 160 -4.77 21.22 3.68
N LYS A 161 -4.25 21.16 4.92
CA LYS A 161 -2.91 21.69 5.25
C LYS A 161 -1.82 20.98 4.45
N ASP A 162 -1.90 19.66 4.32
CA ASP A 162 -0.95 18.87 3.54
C ASP A 162 -1.05 19.24 2.05
N LEU A 163 -2.27 19.41 1.50
CA LEU A 163 -2.48 19.79 0.10
C LEU A 163 -1.89 21.16 -0.23
N LYS A 164 -2.15 22.16 0.63
CA LYS A 164 -1.55 23.50 0.54
C LYS A 164 -0.02 23.44 0.59
N ARG A 165 0.53 22.66 1.52
CA ARG A 165 1.99 22.55 1.72
C ARG A 165 2.70 21.94 0.51
N VAL A 166 2.11 20.94 -0.13
CA VAL A 166 2.69 20.25 -1.28
C VAL A 166 2.56 21.08 -2.56
N GLY A 167 1.88 22.23 -2.50
CA GLY A 167 1.67 23.12 -3.65
C GLY A 167 0.69 22.56 -4.67
N ARG A 168 -0.21 21.66 -4.26
CA ARG A 168 -1.25 21.11 -5.13
C ARG A 168 -2.40 22.09 -5.27
N ASN A 169 -3.16 21.95 -6.36
CA ASN A 169 -4.26 22.86 -6.65
C ASN A 169 -5.41 22.67 -5.64
N ILE A 170 -5.69 23.72 -4.86
CA ILE A 170 -6.76 23.78 -3.86
C ILE A 170 -8.11 24.20 -4.45
N SER A 171 -8.18 24.62 -5.72
CA SER A 171 -9.40 25.11 -6.36
C SER A 171 -10.49 24.05 -6.53
N MET A 172 -10.17 22.79 -6.21
CA MET A 172 -11.08 21.65 -6.29
C MET A 172 -11.85 21.41 -4.99
N ILE A 173 -11.48 22.10 -3.89
CA ILE A 173 -12.12 21.95 -2.58
C ILE A 173 -13.43 22.74 -2.57
N GLU A 174 -14.55 22.04 -2.37
CA GLU A 174 -15.89 22.62 -2.44
C GLU A 174 -16.26 23.43 -1.20
N THR A 175 -15.61 23.15 -0.06
CA THR A 175 -15.84 23.83 1.22
C THR A 175 -14.52 24.36 1.76
N ILE A 176 -14.11 25.55 1.28
CA ILE A 176 -13.19 26.39 2.04
C ILE A 176 -14.09 27.32 2.84
N ASP A 177 -14.48 26.92 4.05
CA ASP A 177 -14.98 27.89 5.02
C ASP A 177 -13.77 28.74 5.46
N GLU A 178 -13.86 30.04 5.22
CA GLU A 178 -12.86 31.05 5.63
C GLU A 178 -12.75 31.18 7.16
#